data_AF-A0A1M6PGL9-F1
#
_entry.id   AF-A0A1M6PGL9-F1
#
_cell.length_a   1.000
_cell.length_b   1.000
_cell.length_c   1.000
_cell.angle_alpha   90.00
_cell.angle_beta   90.00
_cell.angle_gamma   90.00
#
_symmetry.space_group_name_H-M   'P 1'
#
loop_
_entity.id
_entity.type
_entity.pdbx_description
1 polymer ?
#
loop_
_entity_poly.entity_id
_entity_poly.type
_entity_poly.pdbx_seq_one_letter_code
_entity_poly.pdbx_strand_id
1 'polypeptide(L)'
;MKTQGNKTKLSAEEQSALLGTLKSRFEKNSNRHPGIEWASVESRLQSSPEKWWSLYQMEQTGGEPDVISYDENFGEFIFYDCSPESPKGHRSVCYDRAAQESRKKYPPANNAVDMAAEMGIELLSEQDYLELQKFGPFDLNVIDYLLKPISFGRFMQAVEKFFMLHSNGTTSSTTSEILLHNQGTSDECLYLREKNIIHKIPLHEIIYAESMGDNLTIYTSDREITSRITISAVEKLLPQQNFIRIHRSFIVSLKHITSFSPVSVFIGKKSFSIGTSYRDSVFEKLNLNGDWKAGNATK
;
A
#
# COMPACT_ATOMS: atom_id res chain seq x y z
N MET A 1 1.17 15.77 -44.67
CA MET A 1 1.82 16.10 -43.38
C MET A 1 3.19 15.42 -43.39
N LYS A 2 4.28 16.18 -43.33
CA LYS A 2 5.64 15.63 -43.32
C LYS A 2 5.92 15.07 -41.92
N THR A 3 6.00 13.75 -41.80
CA THR A 3 6.54 13.08 -40.60
C THR A 3 8.03 13.36 -40.55
N GLN A 4 8.47 14.28 -39.69
CA GLN A 4 9.88 14.43 -39.35
C GLN A 4 10.33 13.13 -38.69
N GLY A 5 11.29 12.44 -39.31
CA GLY A 5 11.90 11.23 -38.77
C GLY A 5 12.57 11.51 -37.42
N ASN A 6 12.67 10.46 -36.60
CA ASN A 6 13.36 10.45 -35.31
C ASN A 6 14.73 11.12 -35.42
N LYS A 7 14.81 12.40 -35.02
CA LYS A 7 16.09 13.07 -34.79
C LYS A 7 16.68 12.45 -33.53
N THR A 8 17.68 11.59 -33.68
CA THR A 8 18.43 11.03 -32.54
C THR A 8 19.71 11.82 -32.24
N LYS A 9 19.94 12.95 -32.93
CA LYS A 9 21.11 13.82 -32.74
C LYS A 9 20.70 15.28 -32.65
N LEU A 10 21.17 15.96 -31.61
CA LEU A 10 21.04 17.40 -31.42
C LEU A 10 22.00 18.16 -32.35
N SER A 11 21.59 19.37 -32.73
CA SER A 11 22.50 20.36 -33.32
C SER A 11 23.49 20.91 -32.28
N ALA A 12 24.62 21.45 -32.73
CA ALA A 12 25.63 22.02 -31.83
C ALA A 12 25.09 23.21 -31.00
N GLU A 13 24.13 23.96 -31.55
CA GLU A 13 23.45 25.05 -30.86
C GLU A 13 22.57 24.53 -29.71
N GLU A 14 21.76 23.48 -29.97
CA GLU A 14 20.92 22.83 -28.96
C GLU A 14 21.78 22.19 -27.85
N GLN A 15 22.92 21.58 -28.19
CA GLN A 15 23.86 21.03 -27.21
C GLN A 15 24.46 22.14 -26.33
N SER A 16 24.90 23.24 -26.93
CA SER A 16 25.50 24.36 -26.19
C SER A 16 24.48 25.01 -25.24
N ALA A 17 23.23 25.16 -25.69
CA ALA A 17 22.15 25.68 -24.85
C ALA A 17 21.83 24.74 -23.68
N LEU A 18 21.69 23.44 -23.94
CA LEU A 18 21.43 22.44 -22.89
C LEU A 18 22.57 22.38 -21.87
N LEU A 19 23.82 22.42 -22.33
CA LEU A 19 25.00 22.42 -21.46
C LEU A 19 25.00 23.65 -20.53
N GLY A 20 24.65 24.83 -21.04
CA GLY A 20 24.52 26.04 -20.23
C GLY A 20 23.45 25.92 -19.14
N THR A 21 22.30 25.34 -19.47
CA THR A 21 21.21 25.08 -18.52
C THR A 21 21.64 24.08 -17.45
N LEU A 22 22.20 22.93 -17.84
CA LEU A 22 22.66 21.90 -16.91
C LEU A 22 23.76 22.43 -15.98
N LYS A 23 24.73 23.19 -16.51
CA LYS A 23 25.79 23.82 -15.72
C LYS A 23 25.22 24.76 -14.66
N SER A 24 24.33 25.67 -15.09
CA SER A 24 23.70 26.64 -14.18
C SER A 24 22.89 25.94 -13.08
N ARG A 25 22.22 24.83 -13.42
CA ARG A 25 21.46 24.01 -12.46
C ARG A 25 22.37 23.28 -11.49
N PHE A 26 23.45 22.67 -11.98
CA PHE A 26 24.47 22.01 -11.16
C PHE A 26 25.07 22.97 -10.14
N GLU A 27 25.55 24.15 -10.57
CA GLU A 27 26.13 25.14 -9.67
C GLU A 27 25.14 25.63 -8.59
N LYS A 28 23.86 25.81 -8.97
CA LYS A 28 22.80 26.22 -8.04
C LYS A 28 22.48 25.14 -7.00
N ASN A 29 22.59 23.86 -7.36
CA ASN A 29 22.19 22.72 -6.55
C ASN A 29 23.39 21.92 -6.03
N SER A 30 24.45 22.62 -5.60
CA SER A 30 25.70 22.02 -5.07
C SER A 30 25.50 20.98 -3.96
N ASN A 31 24.38 21.04 -3.24
CA ASN A 31 24.04 20.08 -2.19
C ASN A 31 23.71 18.67 -2.72
N ARG A 32 23.39 18.52 -4.01
CA ARG A 32 22.94 17.25 -4.62
C ARG A 32 24.08 16.33 -5.04
N HIS A 33 25.27 16.87 -5.26
CA HIS A 33 26.39 16.14 -5.85
C HIS A 33 27.70 16.36 -5.07
N PRO A 34 27.77 15.88 -3.81
CA PRO A 34 28.98 16.05 -3.01
C PRO A 34 30.18 15.35 -3.67
N GLY A 35 31.22 16.13 -3.97
CA GLY A 35 32.49 15.60 -4.50
C GLY A 35 32.53 15.37 -6.01
N ILE A 36 31.52 15.81 -6.77
CA ILE A 36 31.51 15.75 -8.23
C ILE A 36 31.92 17.11 -8.80
N GLU A 37 32.86 17.13 -9.74
CA GLU A 37 33.29 18.32 -10.45
C GLU A 37 32.60 18.42 -11.81
N TRP A 38 32.06 19.60 -12.15
CA TRP A 38 31.36 19.84 -13.40
C TRP A 38 32.21 19.50 -14.65
N ALA A 39 33.51 19.79 -14.60
CA ALA A 39 34.42 19.51 -15.71
C ALA A 39 34.45 18.02 -16.10
N SER A 40 34.34 17.12 -15.11
CA SER A 40 34.28 15.68 -15.33
C SER A 40 32.95 15.26 -15.97
N VAL A 41 31.84 15.86 -15.53
CA VAL A 41 30.51 15.63 -16.10
C VAL A 41 30.45 16.09 -17.55
N GLU A 42 30.93 17.30 -17.83
CA GLU A 42 30.96 17.88 -19.19
C GLU A 42 31.78 17.03 -20.16
N SER A 43 32.98 16.61 -19.76
CA SER A 43 33.83 15.75 -20.58
C SER A 43 33.17 14.41 -20.90
N ARG A 44 32.48 13.81 -19.91
CA ARG A 44 31.76 12.55 -20.11
C ARG A 44 30.56 12.73 -21.03
N LEU A 45 29.77 13.79 -20.89
CA LEU A 45 28.64 14.10 -21.78
C LEU A 45 29.10 14.29 -23.22
N GLN A 46 30.19 15.04 -23.46
CA GLN A 46 30.74 15.22 -24.80
C GLN A 46 31.20 13.90 -25.45
N SER A 47 31.62 12.93 -24.63
CA SER A 47 32.05 11.60 -25.08
C SER A 47 30.88 10.64 -25.38
N SER A 48 29.65 10.97 -24.96
CA SER A 48 28.44 10.13 -25.08
C SER A 48 27.32 10.84 -25.85
N PRO A 49 27.38 10.93 -27.20
CA PRO A 49 26.39 11.60 -28.04
C PRO A 49 24.95 11.12 -27.86
N GLU A 50 24.76 9.84 -27.54
CA GLU A 50 23.46 9.20 -27.35
C GLU A 50 22.70 9.73 -26.12
N LYS A 51 23.41 10.12 -25.06
CA LYS A 51 22.81 10.61 -23.81
C LYS A 51 22.28 12.04 -23.93
N TRP A 52 22.79 12.82 -24.89
CA TRP A 52 22.31 14.18 -25.16
C TRP A 52 20.82 14.21 -25.54
N TRP A 53 20.38 13.20 -26.31
CA TRP A 53 18.99 13.13 -26.72
C TRP A 53 18.05 12.95 -25.53
N SER A 54 18.40 12.06 -24.60
CA SER A 54 17.63 11.78 -23.39
C SER A 54 17.52 13.02 -22.50
N LEU A 55 18.64 13.68 -22.19
CA LEU A 55 18.65 14.89 -21.37
C LEU A 55 17.88 16.03 -22.02
N TYR A 56 17.99 16.16 -23.34
CA TYR A 56 17.22 17.15 -24.09
C TYR A 56 15.71 16.87 -24.03
N GLN A 57 15.29 15.62 -24.23
CA GLN A 57 13.88 15.23 -24.13
C GLN A 57 13.31 15.49 -22.73
N MET A 58 14.08 15.18 -21.67
CA MET A 58 13.70 15.50 -20.30
C MET A 58 13.45 17.00 -20.11
N GLU A 59 14.36 17.85 -20.59
CA GLU A 59 14.22 19.31 -20.48
C GLU A 59 13.02 19.83 -21.32
N GLN A 60 12.85 19.36 -22.55
CA GLN A 60 11.75 19.79 -23.43
C GLN A 60 10.37 19.43 -22.89
N THR A 61 10.28 18.35 -22.13
CA THR A 61 9.02 17.89 -21.51
C THR A 61 8.76 18.53 -20.15
N GLY A 62 9.62 19.45 -19.72
CA GLY A 62 9.49 20.21 -18.49
C GLY A 62 10.10 19.53 -17.26
N GLY A 63 10.94 18.51 -17.47
CA GLY A 63 11.79 17.94 -16.45
C GLY A 63 12.96 18.86 -16.09
N GLU A 64 13.62 18.57 -14.97
CA GLU A 64 14.82 19.28 -14.49
C GLU A 64 15.94 18.27 -14.25
N PRO A 65 16.52 17.68 -15.32
CA PRO A 65 17.61 16.71 -15.18
C PRO A 65 18.81 17.34 -14.46
N ASP A 66 19.32 16.63 -13.44
CA ASP A 66 20.46 17.06 -12.64
C ASP A 66 21.27 15.84 -12.18
N VAL A 67 22.55 16.06 -11.86
CA VAL A 67 23.46 14.99 -11.42
C VAL A 67 23.24 14.71 -9.93
N ILE A 68 23.05 13.44 -9.60
CA ILE A 68 22.84 12.98 -8.21
C ILE A 68 23.99 12.10 -7.73
N SER A 69 24.52 11.22 -8.59
CA SER A 69 25.56 10.28 -8.19
C SER A 69 26.50 9.93 -9.34
N TYR A 70 27.60 9.28 -8.99
CA TYR A 70 28.59 8.74 -9.92
C TYR A 70 28.78 7.27 -9.60
N ASP A 71 28.59 6.40 -10.59
CA ASP A 71 28.88 4.98 -10.47
C ASP A 71 30.31 4.72 -10.89
N GLU A 72 31.18 4.45 -9.91
CA GLU A 72 32.60 4.16 -10.13
C GLU A 72 32.82 2.87 -10.92
N ASN A 73 31.90 1.90 -10.88
CA ASN A 73 32.08 0.61 -11.54
C ASN A 73 31.95 0.72 -13.05
N PHE A 74 31.02 1.55 -13.52
CA PHE A 74 30.78 1.80 -14.95
C PHE A 74 31.39 3.11 -15.43
N GLY A 75 31.86 3.95 -14.50
CA GLY A 75 32.38 5.28 -14.79
C GLY A 75 31.31 6.21 -15.35
N GLU A 76 30.07 6.09 -14.88
CA GLU A 76 28.91 6.80 -15.40
C GLU A 76 28.34 7.80 -14.37
N PHE A 77 27.91 8.96 -14.86
CA PHE A 77 27.17 9.92 -14.05
C PHE A 77 25.68 9.60 -14.14
N ILE A 78 25.03 9.54 -12.99
CA ILE A 78 23.61 9.26 -12.88
C ILE A 78 22.86 10.59 -12.77
N PHE A 79 21.98 10.80 -13.75
CA PHE A 79 21.08 11.95 -13.81
C PHE A 79 19.68 11.53 -13.41
N TYR A 80 19.06 12.27 -12.49
CA TYR A 80 17.64 12.14 -12.17
C TYR A 80 16.87 13.39 -12.61
N ASP A 81 15.59 13.22 -12.93
CA ASP A 81 14.68 14.36 -13.05
C ASP A 81 14.40 14.91 -11.65
N CYS A 82 14.89 16.12 -11.39
CA CYS A 82 14.76 16.80 -10.11
C CYS A 82 13.66 17.85 -10.11
N SER A 83 12.66 17.71 -10.99
CA SER A 83 11.45 18.53 -10.96
C SER A 83 10.73 18.38 -9.60
N PRO A 84 10.23 19.48 -9.00
CA PRO A 84 9.45 19.39 -7.76
C PRO A 84 8.20 18.52 -7.86
N GLU A 85 7.63 18.40 -9.06
CA GLU A 85 6.50 17.54 -9.38
C GLU A 85 6.62 17.02 -10.81
N SER A 86 6.06 15.84 -11.06
CA SER A 86 5.93 15.29 -12.42
C SER A 86 5.28 16.28 -13.42
N PRO A 87 5.91 16.58 -14.57
CA PRO A 87 5.40 17.52 -15.56
C PRO A 87 4.01 17.17 -16.11
N LYS A 88 3.29 18.17 -16.66
CA LYS A 88 1.88 17.99 -17.09
C LYS A 88 1.66 16.87 -18.12
N GLY A 89 2.67 16.54 -18.91
CA GLY A 89 2.63 15.46 -19.90
C GLY A 89 3.00 14.08 -19.35
N HIS A 90 3.59 14.01 -18.14
CA HIS A 90 4.11 12.78 -17.54
C HIS A 90 3.18 12.20 -16.47
N ARG A 91 2.06 12.88 -16.20
CA ARG A 91 1.07 12.50 -15.20
C ARG A 91 -0.19 11.91 -15.84
N SER A 92 -0.97 11.19 -15.04
CA SER A 92 -2.23 10.55 -15.47
C SER A 92 -2.08 9.51 -16.58
N VAL A 93 -0.89 8.93 -16.72
CA VAL A 93 -0.62 7.80 -17.61
C VAL A 93 -0.69 6.48 -16.83
N CYS A 94 -0.89 5.37 -17.54
CA CYS A 94 -0.75 4.05 -16.95
C CYS A 94 0.74 3.73 -16.75
N TYR A 95 1.06 2.82 -15.82
CA TYR A 95 2.44 2.41 -15.57
C TYR A 95 3.02 1.70 -16.81
N ASP A 96 2.34 0.65 -17.29
CA ASP A 96 2.77 -0.18 -18.41
C ASP A 96 1.69 -0.33 -19.49
N ARG A 97 2.08 -0.97 -20.60
CA ARG A 97 1.25 -1.32 -21.75
C ARG A 97 0.02 -2.16 -21.35
N ALA A 98 0.22 -3.16 -20.49
CA ALA A 98 -0.85 -4.05 -20.04
C ALA A 98 -1.95 -3.28 -19.26
N ALA A 99 -1.54 -2.39 -18.36
CA ALA A 99 -2.47 -1.52 -17.63
C ALA A 99 -3.19 -0.56 -18.57
N GLN A 100 -2.50 0.00 -19.57
CA GLN A 100 -3.11 0.87 -20.58
C GLN A 100 -4.19 0.14 -21.39
N GLU A 101 -3.91 -1.08 -21.86
CA GLU A 101 -4.83 -1.88 -22.68
C GLU A 101 -6.02 -2.44 -21.87
N SER A 102 -5.83 -2.71 -20.59
CA SER A 102 -6.92 -3.14 -19.70
C SER A 102 -8.01 -2.08 -19.50
N ARG A 103 -7.74 -0.83 -19.87
CA ARG A 103 -8.60 0.32 -19.59
C ARG A 103 -9.67 0.51 -20.67
N LYS A 104 -10.89 0.05 -20.38
CA LYS A 104 -12.05 0.13 -21.29
C LYS A 104 -12.57 1.55 -21.54
N LYS A 105 -12.34 2.49 -20.62
CA LYS A 105 -12.86 3.87 -20.68
C LYS A 105 -11.74 4.87 -20.43
N TYR A 106 -11.56 5.82 -21.36
CA TYR A 106 -10.50 6.84 -21.34
C TYR A 106 -9.09 6.23 -21.16
N PRO A 107 -8.62 5.38 -22.09
CA PRO A 107 -7.22 4.96 -22.09
C PRO A 107 -6.33 6.18 -22.35
N PRO A 108 -5.23 6.35 -21.59
CA PRO A 108 -4.26 7.39 -21.89
C PRO A 108 -3.59 7.12 -23.24
N ALA A 109 -3.00 8.15 -23.84
CA ALA A 109 -2.33 8.03 -25.14
C ALA A 109 -1.08 7.14 -25.05
N ASN A 110 -0.32 7.24 -23.96
CA ASN A 110 0.87 6.44 -23.71
C ASN A 110 0.92 5.91 -22.25
N ASN A 111 1.94 5.13 -21.92
CA ASN A 111 2.25 4.65 -20.57
C ASN A 111 3.68 5.05 -20.15
N ALA A 112 3.94 5.05 -18.85
CA ALA A 112 5.18 5.56 -18.28
C ALA A 112 6.43 4.77 -18.75
N VAL A 113 6.32 3.44 -18.84
CA VAL A 113 7.42 2.57 -19.30
C VAL A 113 7.78 2.86 -20.76
N ASP A 114 6.80 2.91 -21.65
CA ASP A 114 7.03 3.19 -23.07
C ASP A 114 7.56 4.63 -23.27
N MET A 115 7.04 5.61 -22.52
CA MET A 115 7.55 6.99 -22.56
C MET A 115 9.03 7.08 -22.15
N ALA A 116 9.41 6.37 -21.08
CA ALA A 116 10.80 6.32 -20.64
C ALA A 116 11.70 5.68 -21.70
N ALA A 117 11.26 4.55 -22.27
CA ALA A 117 11.98 3.85 -23.34
C ALA A 117 12.14 4.71 -24.61
N GLU A 118 11.10 5.45 -25.02
CA GLU A 118 11.15 6.38 -26.16
C GLU A 118 12.17 7.51 -25.96
N MET A 119 12.33 7.98 -24.72
CA MET A 119 13.34 8.99 -24.35
C MET A 119 14.74 8.39 -24.12
N GLY A 120 14.86 7.06 -24.03
CA GLY A 120 16.10 6.38 -23.67
C GLY A 120 16.49 6.57 -22.20
N ILE A 121 15.51 6.74 -21.32
CA ILE A 121 15.68 6.84 -19.87
C ILE A 121 15.01 5.65 -19.18
N GLU A 122 15.32 5.47 -17.91
CA GLU A 122 14.72 4.44 -17.06
C GLU A 122 13.87 5.08 -15.97
N LEU A 123 12.82 4.39 -15.54
CA LEU A 123 12.02 4.83 -14.40
C LEU A 123 12.79 4.55 -13.11
N LEU A 124 12.76 5.50 -12.17
CA LEU A 124 13.36 5.31 -10.85
C LEU A 124 12.73 4.12 -10.13
N SER A 125 13.56 3.33 -9.46
CA SER A 125 13.08 2.36 -8.48
C SER A 125 12.64 3.08 -7.18
N GLU A 126 11.95 2.36 -6.29
CA GLU A 126 11.59 2.88 -4.97
C GLU A 126 12.84 3.33 -4.19
N GLN A 127 13.95 2.59 -4.32
CA GLN A 127 15.21 2.91 -3.65
C GLN A 127 15.83 4.19 -4.21
N ASP A 128 15.91 4.32 -5.54
CA ASP A 128 16.45 5.51 -6.21
C ASP A 128 15.65 6.76 -5.83
N TYR A 129 14.34 6.62 -5.76
CA TYR A 129 13.44 7.69 -5.38
C TYR A 129 13.64 8.12 -3.92
N LEU A 130 13.80 7.17 -2.99
CA LEU A 130 14.13 7.47 -1.59
C LEU A 130 15.50 8.14 -1.44
N GLU A 131 16.46 7.81 -2.31
CA GLU A 131 17.76 8.48 -2.35
C GLU A 131 17.64 9.92 -2.86
N LEU A 132 16.89 10.15 -3.93
CA LEU A 132 16.60 11.48 -4.44
C LEU A 132 15.99 12.37 -3.35
N GLN A 133 15.04 11.86 -2.57
CA GLN A 133 14.38 12.61 -1.48
C GLN A 133 15.32 13.06 -0.36
N LYS A 134 16.53 12.50 -0.23
CA LYS A 134 17.53 12.99 0.74
C LYS A 134 18.09 14.36 0.36
N PHE A 135 18.04 14.71 -0.93
CA PHE A 135 18.64 15.93 -1.46
C PHE A 135 17.65 17.09 -1.64
N GLY A 136 16.36 16.84 -1.41
CA GLY A 136 15.34 17.89 -1.48
C GLY A 136 13.91 17.36 -1.41
N PRO A 137 12.93 18.27 -1.24
CA PRO A 137 11.53 17.93 -1.31
C PRO A 137 11.09 17.72 -2.77
N PHE A 138 10.98 16.46 -3.18
CA PHE A 138 10.47 16.06 -4.50
C PHE A 138 9.11 15.37 -4.37
N ASP A 139 8.24 15.59 -5.36
CA ASP A 139 6.83 15.23 -5.38
C ASP A 139 6.10 15.49 -4.04
N LEU A 140 6.14 16.75 -3.59
CA LEU A 140 5.54 17.20 -2.34
C LEU A 140 4.04 16.85 -2.17
N ASN A 141 3.35 16.56 -3.28
CA ASN A 141 1.94 16.17 -3.32
C ASN A 141 1.71 14.66 -3.45
N VAL A 142 2.77 13.84 -3.47
CA VAL A 142 2.66 12.38 -3.46
C VAL A 142 2.79 11.87 -2.04
N ILE A 143 1.73 11.18 -1.62
CA ILE A 143 1.65 10.61 -0.27
C ILE A 143 2.44 9.31 -0.21
N ASP A 144 2.31 8.44 -1.21
CA ASP A 144 3.03 7.18 -1.27
C ASP A 144 3.04 6.56 -2.69
N TYR A 145 3.96 5.64 -2.94
CA TYR A 145 4.09 4.87 -4.18
C TYR A 145 3.74 3.39 -3.95
N LEU A 146 2.96 2.79 -4.85
CA LEU A 146 2.51 1.41 -4.71
C LEU A 146 2.72 0.63 -6.01
N LEU A 147 3.72 -0.26 -6.02
CA LEU A 147 4.06 -1.09 -7.18
C LEU A 147 3.31 -2.43 -7.16
N LYS A 148 2.74 -2.84 -8.31
CA LYS A 148 2.00 -4.10 -8.43
C LYS A 148 2.94 -5.30 -8.65
N PRO A 149 2.64 -6.46 -8.04
CA PRO A 149 1.51 -6.74 -7.15
C PRO A 149 1.71 -6.11 -5.76
N ILE A 150 0.74 -5.29 -5.34
CA ILE A 150 0.82 -4.55 -4.07
C ILE A 150 0.28 -5.45 -2.98
N SER A 151 1.05 -5.68 -1.92
CA SER A 151 0.56 -6.38 -0.74
C SER A 151 -0.43 -5.49 0.02
N PHE A 152 -1.42 -6.10 0.67
CA PHE A 152 -2.39 -5.34 1.47
C PHE A 152 -1.73 -4.52 2.59
N GLY A 153 -0.67 -5.06 3.21
CA GLY A 153 0.10 -4.34 4.22
C GLY A 153 0.76 -3.06 3.67
N ARG A 154 1.39 -3.14 2.48
CA ARG A 154 1.99 -1.97 1.82
C ARG A 154 0.93 -0.94 1.42
N PHE A 155 -0.23 -1.40 0.95
CA PHE A 155 -1.38 -0.54 0.66
C PHE A 155 -1.87 0.19 1.93
N MET A 156 -1.98 -0.51 3.06
CA MET A 156 -2.45 0.09 4.31
C MET A 156 -1.47 1.10 4.91
N GLN A 157 -0.15 0.88 4.75
CA GLN A 157 0.86 1.88 5.12
C GLN A 157 0.68 3.18 4.32
N ALA A 158 0.40 3.09 3.02
CA ALA A 158 0.11 4.26 2.18
C ALA A 158 -1.18 4.97 2.60
N VAL A 159 -2.21 4.21 2.97
CA VAL A 159 -3.48 4.75 3.48
C VAL A 159 -3.30 5.42 4.86
N GLU A 160 -2.50 4.83 5.74
CA GLU A 160 -2.17 5.43 7.04
C GLU A 160 -1.42 6.74 6.88
N LYS A 161 -0.42 6.78 5.99
CA LYS A 161 0.32 8.00 5.64
C LYS A 161 -0.60 9.09 5.08
N PHE A 162 -1.58 8.71 4.24
CA PHE A 162 -2.62 9.63 3.78
C PHE A 162 -3.39 10.26 4.95
N PHE A 163 -3.92 9.43 5.85
CA PHE A 163 -4.71 9.92 6.97
C PHE A 163 -3.90 10.76 7.95
N MET A 164 -2.64 10.42 8.22
CA MET A 164 -1.76 11.24 9.06
C MET A 164 -1.54 12.65 8.48
N LEU A 165 -1.39 12.77 7.16
CA LEU A 165 -1.15 14.05 6.49
C LEU A 165 -2.44 14.87 6.29
N HIS A 166 -3.60 14.22 6.21
CA HIS A 166 -4.89 14.85 5.87
C HIS A 166 -5.88 14.95 7.04
N SER A 167 -5.52 14.47 8.23
CA SER A 167 -6.35 14.60 9.43
C SER A 167 -6.27 16.02 10.03
N ASN A 168 -6.81 17.00 9.31
CA ASN A 168 -7.23 18.29 9.87
C ASN A 168 -8.74 18.22 10.19
N GLY A 169 -9.11 17.47 11.22
CA GLY A 169 -10.43 17.47 11.83
C GLY A 169 -11.61 17.00 10.95
N THR A 170 -12.61 16.38 11.59
CA THR A 170 -13.98 16.18 11.05
C THR A 170 -14.21 14.94 10.16
N THR A 171 -14.48 13.82 10.84
CA THR A 171 -15.57 12.83 10.63
C THR A 171 -15.89 12.19 9.27
N SER A 172 -15.97 10.85 9.35
CA SER A 172 -16.91 9.92 8.69
C SER A 172 -16.62 9.42 7.26
N SER A 173 -16.11 8.18 7.13
CA SER A 173 -16.92 7.02 6.68
C SER A 173 -16.08 5.76 6.35
N THR A 174 -16.20 4.76 7.23
CA THR A 174 -16.78 3.42 6.95
C THR A 174 -16.04 2.35 6.13
N THR A 175 -14.82 2.56 5.60
CA THR A 175 -14.11 1.47 4.87
C THR A 175 -12.72 1.13 5.43
N SER A 176 -12.24 1.88 6.42
CA SER A 176 -10.90 1.72 7.01
C SER A 176 -10.87 0.87 8.28
N GLU A 177 -11.97 0.23 8.67
CA GLU A 177 -12.19 -0.13 10.09
C GLU A 177 -11.78 -1.55 10.50
N ILE A 178 -11.26 -2.40 9.60
CA ILE A 178 -10.75 -3.72 10.02
C ILE A 178 -9.71 -4.30 9.05
N LEU A 179 -8.58 -4.73 9.60
CA LEU A 179 -7.56 -5.51 8.89
C LEU A 179 -7.20 -6.74 9.72
N LEU A 180 -6.95 -7.86 9.05
CA LEU A 180 -6.08 -8.93 9.55
C LEU A 180 -4.74 -8.75 8.85
N HIS A 181 -3.64 -8.84 9.59
CA HIS A 181 -2.32 -8.97 8.97
C HIS A 181 -1.78 -10.36 9.23
N ASN A 182 -1.36 -11.04 8.15
CA ASN A 182 -0.67 -12.31 8.19
C ASN A 182 0.74 -12.08 7.63
N GLN A 183 1.73 -11.89 8.51
CA GLN A 183 3.14 -12.15 8.18
C GLN A 183 3.38 -13.58 8.60
N GLY A 184 3.94 -14.43 7.74
CA GLY A 184 4.10 -15.89 7.93
C GLY A 184 4.88 -16.34 9.17
N THR A 185 4.36 -16.01 10.35
CA THR A 185 4.81 -16.31 11.72
C THR A 185 3.58 -16.23 12.62
N SER A 186 3.56 -16.97 13.73
CA SER A 186 2.40 -17.34 14.55
C SER A 186 1.60 -16.23 15.27
N ASP A 187 1.66 -14.97 14.84
CA ASP A 187 1.02 -13.82 15.52
C ASP A 187 -0.09 -13.16 14.69
N GLU A 188 -1.14 -13.93 14.38
CA GLU A 188 -2.36 -13.38 13.79
C GLU A 188 -3.02 -12.38 14.77
N CYS A 189 -3.35 -11.17 14.29
CA CYS A 189 -3.95 -10.10 15.09
C CYS A 189 -5.19 -9.51 14.41
N LEU A 190 -6.19 -9.15 15.23
CA LEU A 190 -7.33 -8.31 14.87
C LEU A 190 -7.04 -6.86 15.27
N TYR A 191 -7.26 -5.92 14.35
CA TYR A 191 -7.13 -4.50 14.63
C TYR A 191 -8.52 -3.87 14.74
N LEU A 192 -8.83 -3.29 15.90
CA LEU A 192 -10.09 -2.59 16.14
C LEU A 192 -9.87 -1.17 16.63
N ARG A 193 -10.65 -0.24 16.12
CA ARG A 193 -10.62 1.15 16.56
C ARG A 193 -11.61 1.40 17.68
N GLU A 194 -11.14 1.90 18.82
CA GLU A 194 -11.95 2.44 19.91
C GLU A 194 -11.71 3.96 19.96
N LYS A 195 -12.71 4.75 19.55
CA LYS A 195 -12.63 6.21 19.43
C LYS A 195 -11.45 6.66 18.52
N ASN A 196 -10.34 7.11 19.11
CA ASN A 196 -9.13 7.56 18.40
C ASN A 196 -7.95 6.60 18.56
N ILE A 197 -8.15 5.45 19.18
CA ILE A 197 -7.11 4.47 19.48
C ILE A 197 -7.34 3.23 18.62
N ILE A 198 -6.28 2.71 18.00
CA ILE A 198 -6.30 1.42 17.32
C ILE A 198 -5.72 0.39 18.27
N HIS A 199 -6.52 -0.63 18.60
CA HIS A 199 -6.12 -1.75 19.41
C HIS A 199 -5.68 -2.89 18.50
N LYS A 200 -4.41 -3.27 18.60
CA LYS A 200 -3.90 -4.55 18.09
C LYS A 200 -4.24 -5.63 19.10
N ILE A 201 -5.02 -6.64 18.69
CA ILE A 201 -5.52 -7.71 19.54
C ILE A 201 -5.04 -9.05 18.96
N PRO A 202 -4.09 -9.75 19.60
CA PRO A 202 -3.71 -11.09 19.19
C PRO A 202 -4.92 -12.04 19.19
N LEU A 203 -5.12 -12.79 18.11
CA LEU A 203 -6.30 -13.65 17.99
C LEU A 203 -6.38 -14.71 19.09
N HIS A 204 -5.23 -15.20 19.56
CA HIS A 204 -5.17 -16.21 20.61
C HIS A 204 -5.61 -15.69 21.98
N GLU A 205 -5.68 -14.37 22.19
CA GLU A 205 -6.17 -13.72 23.41
C GLU A 205 -7.68 -13.47 23.37
N ILE A 206 -8.31 -13.53 22.19
CA ILE A 206 -9.75 -13.29 22.04
C ILE A 206 -10.53 -14.47 22.62
N ILE A 207 -11.39 -14.17 23.61
CA ILE A 207 -12.25 -15.17 24.26
C ILE A 207 -13.62 -15.21 23.56
N TYR A 208 -14.27 -14.06 23.42
CA TYR A 208 -15.53 -13.92 22.70
C TYR A 208 -15.76 -12.47 22.22
N ALA A 209 -16.71 -12.31 21.30
CA ALA A 209 -17.21 -11.03 20.82
C ALA A 209 -18.71 -10.94 21.10
N GLU A 210 -19.17 -9.78 21.54
CA GLU A 210 -20.58 -9.48 21.81
C GLU A 210 -21.04 -8.28 20.99
N SER A 211 -22.22 -8.38 20.38
CA SER A 211 -22.85 -7.25 19.70
C SER A 211 -24.00 -6.70 20.52
N MET A 212 -23.93 -5.40 20.81
CA MET A 212 -24.97 -4.62 21.50
C MET A 212 -25.30 -3.36 20.67
N GLY A 213 -26.44 -3.38 19.99
CA GLY A 213 -26.83 -2.32 19.06
C GLY A 213 -25.88 -2.22 17.88
N ASP A 214 -25.34 -1.03 17.63
CA ASP A 214 -24.36 -0.75 16.57
C ASP A 214 -22.91 -1.06 16.98
N ASN A 215 -22.69 -1.48 18.23
CA ASN A 215 -21.37 -1.71 18.78
C ASN A 215 -21.06 -3.20 18.89
N LEU A 216 -19.79 -3.53 18.72
CA LEU A 216 -19.21 -4.82 19.03
C LEU A 216 -18.13 -4.65 20.09
N THR A 217 -18.18 -5.48 21.12
CA THR A 217 -17.15 -5.55 22.15
C THR A 217 -16.39 -6.86 22.01
N ILE A 218 -15.06 -6.78 21.93
CA ILE A 218 -14.14 -7.92 22.02
C ILE A 218 -13.70 -8.09 23.46
N TYR A 219 -13.84 -9.30 23.98
CA TYR A 219 -13.42 -9.67 25.31
C TYR A 219 -12.16 -10.52 25.24
N THR A 220 -11.13 -10.06 25.94
CA THR A 220 -9.86 -10.76 26.18
C THR A 220 -9.74 -11.11 27.66
N SER A 221 -8.64 -11.75 28.07
CA SER A 221 -8.42 -12.11 29.49
C SER A 221 -8.22 -10.90 30.40
N ASP A 222 -7.71 -9.79 29.87
CA ASP A 222 -7.29 -8.61 30.62
C ASP A 222 -8.17 -7.38 30.37
N ARG A 223 -8.83 -7.30 29.20
CA ARG A 223 -9.60 -6.10 28.83
C ARG A 223 -10.77 -6.38 27.87
N GLU A 224 -11.58 -5.34 27.70
CA GLU A 224 -12.72 -5.29 26.80
C GLU A 224 -12.52 -4.10 25.84
N ILE A 225 -12.67 -4.33 24.53
CA ILE A 225 -12.47 -3.29 23.50
C ILE A 225 -13.77 -3.11 22.74
N THR A 226 -14.35 -1.90 22.77
CA THR A 226 -15.62 -1.63 22.08
C THR A 226 -15.40 -0.80 20.82
N SER A 227 -15.91 -1.30 19.69
CA SER A 227 -15.82 -0.64 18.39
C SER A 227 -17.19 -0.57 17.73
N ARG A 228 -17.43 0.47 16.92
CA ARG A 228 -18.71 0.66 16.23
C ARG A 228 -18.71 -0.14 14.93
N ILE A 229 -18.93 -1.45 15.06
CA ILE A 229 -18.81 -2.38 13.94
C ILE A 229 -19.80 -3.52 14.01
N THR A 230 -20.20 -4.02 12.84
CA THR A 230 -21.11 -5.17 12.78
C THR A 230 -20.39 -6.48 13.11
N ILE A 231 -21.06 -7.33 13.86
CA ILE A 231 -20.60 -8.69 14.17
C ILE A 231 -20.31 -9.53 12.91
N SER A 232 -21.10 -9.35 11.84
CA SER A 232 -20.91 -10.07 10.58
C SER A 232 -19.64 -9.65 9.84
N ALA A 233 -19.16 -8.41 10.04
CA ALA A 233 -17.89 -7.97 9.47
C ALA A 233 -16.72 -8.62 10.22
N VAL A 234 -16.77 -8.66 11.55
CA VAL A 234 -15.75 -9.33 12.37
C VAL A 234 -15.75 -10.84 12.16
N GLU A 235 -16.92 -11.47 12.01
CA GLU A 235 -17.04 -12.90 11.68
C GLU A 235 -16.28 -13.30 10.42
N LYS A 236 -16.31 -12.47 9.37
CA LYS A 236 -15.57 -12.72 8.12
C LYS A 236 -14.06 -12.67 8.27
N LEU A 237 -13.58 -12.02 9.33
CA LEU A 237 -12.17 -11.81 9.57
C LEU A 237 -11.59 -12.81 10.58
N LEU A 238 -12.42 -13.30 11.49
CA LEU A 238 -11.95 -14.32 12.41
C LEU A 238 -11.73 -15.65 11.68
N PRO A 239 -10.56 -16.31 11.84
CA PRO A 239 -10.30 -17.61 11.25
C PRO A 239 -11.34 -18.61 11.72
N GLN A 240 -12.10 -19.16 10.76
CA GLN A 240 -13.20 -20.08 11.08
C GLN A 240 -12.71 -21.35 11.79
N GLN A 241 -11.42 -21.70 11.70
CA GLN A 241 -10.85 -22.80 12.47
C GLN A 241 -10.81 -22.53 13.99
N ASN A 242 -10.80 -21.25 14.41
CA ASN A 242 -10.59 -20.85 15.80
C ASN A 242 -11.85 -20.24 16.44
N PHE A 243 -12.76 -19.70 15.62
CA PHE A 243 -13.94 -18.97 16.10
C PHE A 243 -15.21 -19.50 15.47
N ILE A 244 -16.32 -19.39 16.21
CA ILE A 244 -17.65 -19.72 15.73
C ILE A 244 -18.71 -18.75 16.23
N ARG A 245 -19.61 -18.34 15.35
CA ARG A 245 -20.80 -17.59 15.71
C ARG A 245 -21.87 -18.52 16.26
N ILE A 246 -22.30 -18.29 17.49
CA ILE A 246 -23.27 -19.13 18.21
C ILE A 246 -24.64 -18.48 18.37
N HIS A 247 -24.72 -17.15 18.17
CA HIS A 247 -25.94 -16.38 18.32
C HIS A 247 -25.87 -15.12 17.43
N ARG A 248 -27.01 -14.44 17.23
CA ARG A 248 -27.04 -13.17 16.49
C ARG A 248 -26.10 -12.12 17.09
N SER A 249 -25.85 -12.21 18.40
CA SER A 249 -25.01 -11.29 19.16
C SER A 249 -23.68 -11.86 19.64
N PHE A 250 -23.34 -13.14 19.38
CA PHE A 250 -22.15 -13.75 19.98
C PHE A 250 -21.31 -14.56 18.98
N ILE A 251 -20.00 -14.28 18.97
CA ILE A 251 -18.95 -15.13 18.40
C ILE A 251 -18.05 -15.57 19.55
N VAL A 252 -17.68 -16.85 19.59
CA VAL A 252 -16.83 -17.40 20.65
C VAL A 252 -15.58 -18.06 20.07
N SER A 253 -14.50 -18.02 20.85
CA SER A 253 -13.28 -18.79 20.57
C SER A 253 -13.49 -20.25 20.96
N LEU A 254 -13.24 -21.16 20.03
CA LEU A 254 -13.36 -22.61 20.25
C LEU A 254 -12.39 -23.10 21.33
N LYS A 255 -11.18 -22.55 21.38
CA LYS A 255 -10.14 -22.87 22.37
C LYS A 255 -10.60 -22.61 23.81
N HIS A 256 -11.44 -21.59 24.00
CA HIS A 256 -11.86 -21.13 25.33
C HIS A 256 -13.16 -21.81 25.82
N ILE A 257 -13.79 -22.64 24.99
CA ILE A 257 -14.99 -23.40 25.41
C ILE A 257 -14.57 -24.43 26.46
N THR A 258 -15.15 -24.34 27.65
CA THR A 258 -14.89 -25.26 28.76
C THR A 258 -15.85 -26.45 28.76
N SER A 259 -17.11 -26.21 28.35
CA SER A 259 -18.12 -27.25 28.19
C SER A 259 -19.25 -26.72 27.30
N PHE A 260 -20.12 -27.59 26.81
CA PHE A 260 -21.29 -27.21 26.03
C PHE A 260 -22.44 -28.19 26.27
N SER A 261 -23.63 -27.77 25.87
CA SER A 261 -24.89 -28.52 25.90
C SER A 261 -25.63 -28.29 24.58
N PRO A 262 -26.77 -28.95 24.32
CA PRO A 262 -27.52 -28.74 23.09
C PRO A 262 -28.05 -27.31 22.88
N VAL A 263 -28.09 -26.48 23.93
CA VAL A 263 -28.67 -25.14 23.88
C VAL A 263 -27.73 -24.03 24.33
N SER A 264 -26.57 -24.38 24.90
CA SER A 264 -25.64 -23.41 25.46
C SER A 264 -24.19 -23.86 25.36
N VAL A 265 -23.28 -22.90 25.18
CA VAL A 265 -21.84 -23.03 25.30
C VAL A 265 -21.39 -22.36 26.60
N PHE A 266 -20.43 -22.95 27.30
CA PHE A 266 -19.87 -22.43 28.54
C PHE A 266 -18.39 -22.06 28.35
N ILE A 267 -18.01 -20.89 28.85
CA ILE A 267 -16.62 -20.41 28.91
C ILE A 267 -16.36 -20.02 30.36
N GLY A 268 -15.62 -20.87 31.07
CA GLY A 268 -15.42 -20.71 32.51
C GLY A 268 -16.75 -20.78 33.25
N LYS A 269 -17.14 -19.67 33.90
CA LYS A 269 -18.42 -19.55 34.63
C LYS A 269 -19.54 -18.90 33.80
N LYS A 270 -19.24 -18.37 32.61
CA LYS A 270 -20.23 -17.70 31.76
C LYS A 270 -20.92 -18.73 30.85
N SER A 271 -22.23 -18.55 30.67
CA SER A 271 -23.08 -19.36 29.79
C SER A 271 -23.61 -18.51 28.63
N PHE A 272 -23.48 -19.00 27.41
CA PHE A 272 -23.93 -18.35 26.19
C PHE A 272 -24.94 -19.25 25.47
N SER A 273 -26.15 -18.74 25.21
CA SER A 273 -27.18 -19.51 24.50
C SER A 273 -26.86 -19.65 23.01
N ILE A 274 -27.14 -20.82 22.45
CA ILE A 274 -27.01 -21.12 21.03
C ILE A 274 -28.33 -20.73 20.35
N GLY A 275 -28.26 -19.76 19.44
CA GLY A 275 -29.41 -19.35 18.63
C GLY A 275 -29.87 -20.49 17.74
N THR A 276 -31.18 -20.61 17.53
CA THR A 276 -31.79 -21.70 16.74
C THR A 276 -31.19 -21.82 15.34
N SER A 277 -30.97 -20.69 14.66
CA SER A 277 -30.34 -20.63 13.33
C SER A 277 -28.85 -20.99 13.29
N TYR A 278 -28.19 -21.10 14.44
CA TYR A 278 -26.76 -21.41 14.56
C TYR A 278 -26.50 -22.83 15.12
N ARG A 279 -27.54 -23.57 15.53
CA ARG A 279 -27.36 -24.87 16.20
C ARG A 279 -26.61 -25.88 15.34
N ASP A 280 -27.02 -26.06 14.10
CA ASP A 280 -26.45 -27.09 13.23
C ASP A 280 -24.97 -26.84 12.95
N SER A 281 -24.60 -25.60 12.64
CA SER A 281 -23.19 -25.22 12.40
C SER A 281 -22.33 -25.36 13.66
N VAL A 282 -22.90 -25.04 14.83
CA VAL A 282 -22.20 -25.21 16.12
C VAL A 282 -21.98 -26.68 16.45
N PHE A 283 -22.97 -27.53 16.24
CA PHE A 283 -22.83 -28.96 16.50
C PHE A 283 -21.85 -29.64 15.56
N GLU A 284 -21.89 -29.28 14.29
CA GLU A 284 -20.90 -29.75 13.31
C GLU A 284 -19.49 -29.35 13.74
N LYS A 285 -19.30 -28.07 14.13
CA LYS A 285 -17.98 -27.56 14.53
C LYS A 285 -17.42 -28.18 15.81
N LEU A 286 -18.30 -28.47 16.78
CA LEU A 286 -17.93 -29.08 18.05
C LEU A 286 -17.83 -30.62 17.95
N ASN A 287 -17.90 -31.18 16.74
CA ASN A 287 -17.83 -32.62 16.47
C ASN A 287 -18.85 -33.44 17.27
N LEU A 288 -20.06 -32.91 17.46
CA LEU A 288 -21.20 -33.61 18.06
C LEU A 288 -21.85 -34.61 17.07
N ASN A 289 -21.05 -35.45 16.43
CA ASN A 289 -21.51 -36.45 15.47
C ASN A 289 -21.82 -37.82 16.10
N GLY A 290 -21.86 -37.92 17.43
CA GLY A 290 -22.23 -39.14 18.16
C GLY A 290 -23.29 -38.88 19.23
N ASP A 291 -24.36 -39.68 19.19
CA ASP A 291 -25.29 -40.05 20.27
C ASP A 291 -26.31 -39.03 20.84
N TRP A 292 -26.24 -37.73 20.59
CA TRP A 292 -27.21 -36.79 21.20
C TRP A 292 -28.60 -36.76 20.53
N LYS A 293 -28.73 -37.18 19.25
CA LYS A 293 -30.03 -37.22 18.56
C LYS A 293 -31.01 -38.26 19.12
N ALA A 294 -30.55 -39.18 19.98
CA ALA A 294 -31.39 -40.22 20.59
C ALA A 294 -32.20 -39.74 21.79
N GLY A 295 -31.94 -38.55 22.35
CA GLY A 295 -32.53 -38.10 23.62
C GLY A 295 -33.84 -37.31 23.56
N ASN A 296 -34.25 -36.79 22.40
CA ASN A 296 -35.42 -35.90 22.29
C ASN A 296 -36.64 -36.54 21.59
N ALA A 297 -36.75 -37.87 21.65
CA ALA A 297 -37.92 -38.61 21.22
C ALA A 297 -38.55 -39.38 22.39
N THR A 298 -38.85 -38.70 23.51
CA THR A 298 -39.90 -39.10 24.48
C THR A 298 -40.04 -38.06 25.59
N LYS A 299 -40.94 -37.09 25.40
CA LYS A 299 -42.04 -36.73 26.31
C LYS A 299 -42.74 -35.47 25.82
#